data_AF-A0A7E4VGI1-F1
#
_entry.id   AF-A0A7E4VGI1-F1
#
_cell.length_a   1.000
_cell.length_b   1.000
_cell.length_c   1.000
_cell.angle_alpha   90.00
_cell.angle_beta   90.00
_cell.angle_gamma   90.00
#
_symmetry.space_group_name_H-M   'P 1'
#
loop_
_entity.id
_entity.type
_entity.pdbx_description
1 polymer ?
#
loop_
_entity_poly.entity_id
_entity_poly.type
_entity_poly.pdbx_seq_one_letter_code
_entity_poly.pdbx_strand_id
1 'polypeptide(L)'
;MVCAQCAQIAELTDSGLATDGTITHMFSTNAQGCRQDEVTCTGPAASFATFFYYEDGASRGSEGGTTNTITSLLTCNANGEWEHTNPDNMMSGVVDQIECLYA
;
A
#
# COMPACT_ATOMS: atom_id res chain seq x y z
N MET A 1 8.72 22.15 4.14
CA MET A 1 9.13 20.83 4.67
C MET A 1 9.77 20.07 3.53
N VAL A 2 10.90 19.43 3.76
CA VAL A 2 11.50 18.52 2.80
C VAL A 2 11.26 17.14 3.39
N CYS A 3 10.40 16.34 2.77
CA CYS A 3 10.19 14.96 3.19
C CYS A 3 11.48 14.15 2.98
N ALA A 4 11.65 13.11 3.79
CA ALA A 4 12.82 12.25 3.68
C ALA A 4 12.73 11.33 2.45
N GLN A 5 13.77 10.54 2.23
CA GLN A 5 13.75 9.47 1.24
C GLN A 5 13.37 8.16 1.92
N CYS A 6 12.16 7.67 1.69
CA CYS A 6 11.75 6.36 2.14
C CYS A 6 12.37 5.27 1.26
N ALA A 7 12.73 4.15 1.88
CA ALA A 7 13.10 2.92 1.20
C ALA A 7 11.91 2.36 0.40
N GLN A 8 12.14 1.37 -0.47
CA GLN A 8 11.04 0.62 -1.05
C GLN A 8 10.28 -0.12 0.06
N ILE A 9 8.95 -0.09 0.00
CA ILE A 9 8.14 -0.80 0.98
C ILE A 9 8.25 -2.32 0.78
N ALA A 10 8.22 -3.09 1.87
CA ALA A 10 8.31 -4.54 1.77
C ALA A 10 6.98 -5.14 1.35
N GLU A 11 7.01 -6.02 0.36
CA GLU A 11 5.84 -6.78 -0.12
C GLU A 11 5.84 -8.17 0.53
N LEU A 12 4.79 -8.50 1.26
CA LEU A 12 4.53 -9.85 1.77
C LEU A 12 3.79 -10.64 0.69
N THR A 13 4.18 -11.90 0.52
CA THR A 13 3.67 -12.80 -0.54
C THR A 13 3.10 -14.11 0.01
N ASP A 14 3.02 -14.26 1.34
CA ASP A 14 2.94 -15.58 2.00
C ASP A 14 1.75 -15.72 2.98
N SER A 15 0.54 -15.70 2.45
CA SER A 15 -0.68 -16.03 3.22
C SER A 15 -1.53 -17.15 2.62
N GLY A 16 -1.09 -17.75 1.51
CA GLY A 16 -1.76 -18.91 0.90
C GLY A 16 -3.10 -18.61 0.21
N LEU A 17 -3.46 -17.33 0.04
CA LEU A 17 -4.61 -16.87 -0.74
C LEU A 17 -4.14 -16.32 -2.09
N ALA A 18 -4.44 -17.07 -3.15
CA ALA A 18 -4.25 -16.79 -4.58
C ALA A 18 -3.01 -15.94 -4.97
N THR A 19 -1.91 -16.59 -5.32
CA THR A 19 -0.67 -15.96 -5.81
C THR A 19 -0.73 -15.42 -7.24
N ASP A 20 -1.90 -15.43 -7.90
CA ASP A 20 -2.05 -15.13 -9.33
C ASP A 20 -2.30 -13.63 -9.61
N GLY A 21 -2.11 -12.78 -8.60
CA GLY A 21 -2.18 -11.33 -8.76
C GLY A 21 -0.81 -10.68 -8.89
N THR A 22 -0.82 -9.40 -9.26
CA THR A 22 0.38 -8.56 -9.40
C THR A 22 0.28 -7.35 -8.48
N ILE A 23 1.41 -6.98 -7.88
CA ILE A 23 1.58 -5.70 -7.20
C ILE A 23 2.39 -4.80 -8.14
N THR A 24 1.89 -3.58 -8.38
CA THR A 24 2.61 -2.58 -9.18
C THR A 24 2.74 -1.28 -8.41
N HIS A 25 3.92 -0.68 -8.47
CA HIS A 25 4.26 0.57 -7.79
C HIS A 25 4.38 1.70 -8.81
N MET A 26 3.72 2.82 -8.53
CA MET A 26 3.89 4.07 -9.28
C MET A 26 4.32 5.19 -8.34
N PHE A 27 5.60 5.58 -8.46
CA PHE A 27 6.17 6.63 -7.62
C PHE A 27 5.88 8.02 -8.20
N SER A 28 5.49 8.94 -7.32
CA SER A 28 5.29 10.35 -7.65
C SER A 28 5.76 11.25 -6.51
N THR A 29 5.54 12.56 -6.64
CA THR A 29 5.87 13.54 -5.61
C THR A 29 4.67 14.48 -5.43
N ASN A 30 4.21 14.67 -4.19
CA ASN A 30 3.11 15.61 -3.91
C ASN A 30 3.57 17.09 -3.96
N ALA A 31 2.62 18.01 -3.80
CA ALA A 31 2.88 19.45 -3.82
C ALA A 31 3.86 19.92 -2.71
N GLN A 32 4.00 19.14 -1.64
CA GLN A 32 4.91 19.38 -0.52
C GLN A 32 6.33 18.84 -0.77
N GLY A 33 6.57 18.17 -1.91
CA GLY A 33 7.86 17.58 -2.24
C GLY A 33 8.07 16.18 -1.63
N CYS A 34 7.02 15.55 -1.12
CA CYS A 34 7.10 14.22 -0.51
C CYS A 34 6.88 13.13 -1.55
N ARG A 35 7.74 12.11 -1.50
CA ARG A 35 7.61 10.93 -2.34
C ARG A 35 6.31 10.22 -1.99
N GLN A 36 5.57 9.84 -3.01
CA GLN A 36 4.38 9.00 -2.89
C GLN A 36 4.62 7.70 -3.64
N ASP A 37 4.02 6.63 -3.15
CA ASP A 37 3.98 5.32 -3.77
C ASP A 37 2.52 4.90 -3.90
N GLU A 38 2.04 4.91 -5.14
CA GLU A 38 0.73 4.38 -5.48
C GLU A 38 0.88 2.89 -5.75
N VAL A 39 0.38 2.09 -4.82
CA VAL A 39 0.45 0.63 -4.87
C VAL A 39 -0.86 0.13 -5.45
N THR A 40 -0.78 -0.60 -6.56
CA THR A 40 -1.94 -1.23 -7.17
C THR A 40 -1.83 -2.74 -7.08
N CYS A 41 -2.77 -3.36 -6.37
CA CYS A 41 -2.98 -4.80 -6.37
C CYS A 41 -3.93 -5.15 -7.52
N THR A 42 -3.54 -6.03 -8.44
CA THR A 42 -4.43 -6.55 -9.49
C THR A 42 -4.49 -8.07 -9.44
N GLY A 43 -5.64 -8.62 -9.11
CA GLY A 43 -5.94 -10.06 -9.12
C GLY A 43 -6.58 -10.54 -10.42
N PRO A 44 -6.83 -11.86 -10.54
CA PRO A 44 -7.56 -12.46 -11.66
C PRO A 44 -8.95 -11.84 -11.89
N ALA A 45 -9.44 -11.87 -13.14
CA ALA A 45 -10.61 -11.14 -13.64
C ALA A 45 -12.00 -11.49 -13.03
N ALA A 46 -12.05 -12.19 -11.90
CA ALA A 46 -13.26 -12.49 -11.13
C ALA A 46 -13.02 -12.51 -9.60
N SER A 47 -11.87 -11.99 -9.15
CA SER A 47 -11.51 -11.91 -7.73
C SER A 47 -11.80 -10.53 -7.15
N PHE A 48 -11.97 -10.47 -5.83
CA PHE A 48 -11.86 -9.24 -5.06
C PHE A 48 -10.41 -9.08 -4.61
N ALA A 49 -9.84 -7.90 -4.79
CA ALA A 49 -8.51 -7.58 -4.27
C ALA A 49 -8.64 -6.88 -2.91
N THR A 50 -7.83 -7.30 -1.94
CA THR A 50 -7.72 -6.65 -0.62
C THR A 50 -6.28 -6.23 -0.38
N PHE A 51 -6.07 -4.97 -0.04
CA PHE A 51 -4.78 -4.42 0.34
C PHE A 51 -4.65 -4.40 1.86
N PHE A 52 -3.66 -5.10 2.42
CA PHE A 52 -3.29 -5.05 3.83
C PHE A 52 -2.03 -4.23 4.02
N TYR A 53 -1.96 -3.53 5.15
CA TYR A 53 -0.80 -2.75 5.53
C TYR A 53 -0.45 -3.02 7.00
N TYR A 54 0.85 -3.06 7.27
CA TYR A 54 1.42 -3.51 8.52
C TYR A 54 2.46 -2.52 9.04
N GLU A 55 2.67 -2.54 10.35
CA GLU A 55 3.77 -1.85 11.03
C GLU A 55 4.41 -2.85 12.00
N ASP A 56 5.72 -3.05 11.88
CA ASP A 56 6.48 -4.01 12.70
C ASP A 56 5.87 -5.43 12.67
N GLY A 57 5.33 -5.82 11.52
CA GLY A 57 4.68 -7.13 11.30
C GLY A 57 3.28 -7.26 11.91
N ALA A 58 2.72 -6.21 12.53
CA ALA A 58 1.35 -6.20 13.00
C ALA A 58 0.42 -5.53 11.99
N SER A 59 -0.71 -6.15 11.66
CA SER A 59 -1.69 -5.56 10.74
C SER A 59 -2.27 -4.28 11.36
N ARG A 60 -2.18 -3.18 10.61
CA ARG A 60 -2.78 -1.89 10.95
C ARG A 60 -4.18 -1.74 10.36
N GLY A 61 -4.43 -2.44 9.25
CA GLY A 61 -5.76 -2.53 8.67
C GLY A 61 -5.73 -3.12 7.27
N SER A 62 -6.87 -2.98 6.59
CA SER A 62 -7.06 -3.46 5.23
C SER A 62 -8.04 -2.59 4.46
N GLU A 63 -7.84 -2.49 3.16
CA GLU A 63 -8.77 -1.90 2.21
C GLU A 63 -9.27 -2.98 1.25
N GLY A 64 -10.58 -3.17 1.18
CA GLY A 64 -11.19 -4.14 0.28
C GLY A 64 -11.75 -3.47 -0.97
N GLY A 65 -11.38 -4.00 -2.14
CA GLY A 65 -11.96 -3.62 -3.42
C GLY A 65 -13.18 -4.47 -3.75
N THR A 66 -14.15 -3.88 -4.46
CA THR A 66 -15.26 -4.64 -5.07
C THR A 66 -14.91 -5.20 -6.45
N THR A 67 -13.70 -4.96 -6.91
CA THR A 67 -13.16 -5.39 -8.19
C THR A 67 -11.85 -6.15 -7.96
N ASN A 68 -11.31 -6.70 -9.04
CA ASN A 68 -10.01 -7.37 -9.03
C ASN A 68 -8.84 -6.39 -8.93
N THR A 69 -9.08 -5.08 -8.84
CA THR A 69 -8.03 -4.08 -8.74
C THR A 69 -8.33 -3.15 -7.59
N ILE A 70 -7.36 -2.97 -6.69
CA ILE A 70 -7.40 -1.93 -5.66
C ILE A 70 -6.10 -1.14 -5.71
N THR A 71 -6.21 0.17 -5.49
CA THR A 71 -5.09 1.10 -5.47
C THR A 71 -5.09 1.83 -4.13
N SER A 72 -3.94 1.82 -3.46
CA SER A 72 -3.73 2.49 -2.17
C SER A 72 -2.51 3.41 -2.27
N LEU A 73 -2.55 4.53 -1.54
CA LEU A 73 -1.53 5.57 -1.63
C LEU A 73 -0.73 5.67 -0.34
N LEU A 74 0.58 5.51 -0.46
CA LEU A 74 1.55 5.70 0.60
C LEU A 74 2.26 7.03 0.39
N THR A 75 2.46 7.80 1.45
CA THR A 75 3.20 9.06 1.42
C THR A 75 4.38 8.97 2.37
N CYS A 76 5.57 9.26 1.87
CA CYS A 76 6.78 9.29 2.69
C CYS A 76 6.79 10.55 3.54
N ASN A 77 6.86 10.39 4.87
CA ASN A 77 6.86 11.51 5.80
C ASN A 77 8.28 12.11 5.99
N ALA A 78 8.38 13.09 6.88
CA ALA A 78 9.65 13.76 7.18
C ALA A 78 10.65 12.88 7.95
N ASN A 79 10.20 11.79 8.57
CA ASN A 79 11.05 10.83 9.31
C ASN A 79 11.61 9.73 8.41
N GLY A 80 11.13 9.60 7.17
CA GLY A 80 11.52 8.51 6.27
C GLY A 80 10.66 7.26 6.45
N GLU A 81 9.45 7.43 6.98
CA GLU A 81 8.47 6.37 7.18
C GLU A 81 7.35 6.53 6.15
N TRP A 82 6.81 5.41 5.65
CA TRP A 82 5.63 5.46 4.81
C TRP A 82 4.39 5.63 5.68
N GLU A 83 3.50 6.54 5.30
CA GLU A 83 2.20 6.71 5.91
C GLU A 83 1.12 6.34 4.90
N HIS A 84 0.20 5.47 5.31
CA HIS A 84 -0.92 5.11 4.47
C HIS A 84 -2.04 6.16 4.61
N THR A 85 -2.46 6.70 3.47
CA THR A 85 -3.60 7.63 3.39
C THR A 85 -4.77 6.87 2.80
N ASN A 86 -5.81 6.66 3.60
CA ASN A 86 -7.01 5.99 3.11
C ASN A 86 -7.82 6.93 2.16
N PRO A 87 -8.85 6.43 1.45
CA PRO A 87 -9.68 7.23 0.55
C PRO A 87 -10.37 8.43 1.21
N ASP A 88 -10.60 8.38 2.53
CA ASP A 88 -11.15 9.47 3.32
C ASP A 88 -10.09 10.51 3.73
N ASN A 89 -8.86 10.39 3.21
CA ASN A 89 -7.68 11.19 3.56
C ASN A 89 -7.32 11.17 5.04
N MET A 90 -7.72 10.13 5.76
CA MET A 90 -7.28 9.87 7.12
C MET A 90 -5.97 9.08 7.06
N MET A 91 -4.91 9.64 7.64
CA MET A 91 -3.65 8.93 7.83
C MET A 91 -3.90 7.77 8.80
N SER A 92 -3.68 6.54 8.33
CA SER A 92 -3.98 5.33 9.11
C SER A 92 -2.80 4.84 9.95
N GLY A 93 -1.64 5.49 9.87
CA GLY A 93 -0.44 5.15 10.62
C GLY A 93 0.78 4.95 9.73
N VAL A 94 1.91 4.62 10.37
CA VAL A 94 3.15 4.22 9.70
C VAL A 94 2.97 2.82 9.11
N VAL A 95 3.58 2.58 7.96
CA VAL A 95 3.57 1.30 7.25
C VAL A 95 5.00 0.92 6.86
N ASP A 96 5.38 -0.32 7.13
CA ASP A 96 6.68 -0.88 6.71
C ASP A 96 6.53 -2.07 5.74
N GLN A 97 5.36 -2.71 5.75
CA GLN A 97 5.04 -3.88 4.92
C GLN A 97 3.61 -3.78 4.37
N ILE A 98 3.41 -4.32 3.18
CA ILE A 98 2.13 -4.41 2.49
C ILE A 98 1.88 -5.83 2.00
N GLU A 99 0.61 -6.18 1.80
CA GLU A 99 0.21 -7.46 1.22
C GLU A 99 -1.05 -7.28 0.38
N CYS A 100 -1.12 -7.98 -0.76
CA CYS A 100 -2.31 -8.03 -1.59
C CYS A 100 -2.90 -9.44 -1.56
N LEU A 101 -4.15 -9.57 -1.12
CA LEU A 101 -4.89 -10.83 -1.14
C LEU A 101 -5.97 -10.80 -2.21
N TYR A 102 -6.22 -11.96 -2.83
CA TYR A 102 -7.22 -12.09 -3.87
C TYR A 102 -8.16 -13.26 -3.53
N ALA A 103 -9.47 -13.04 -3.58
CA ALA A 103 -10.49 -14.02 -3.21
C ALA A 103 -11.63 -14.09 -4.23
#